data_AF-A0A8H6IE44-F1
#
_entry.id   AF-A0A8H6IE44-F1
#
_cell.length_a   1.000
_cell.length_b   1.000
_cell.length_c   1.000
_cell.angle_alpha   90.00
_cell.angle_beta   90.00
_cell.angle_gamma   90.00
#
_symmetry.space_group_name_H-M   'P 1'
#
loop_
_entity.id
_entity.type
_entity.pdbx_description
1 polymer ?
#
loop_
_entity_poly.entity_id
_entity_poly.type
_entity_poly.pdbx_seq_one_letter_code
_entity_poly.pdbx_strand_id
1 'polypeptide(L)'
;MASVNFLDSGGAAFGPVTRAFFNTDRPVKDRFHWMFNPDKDERVAAMMTCVQTVSYGLGALGLSKFIQTRERGALFTNAAFRLPDHPTQPVFDWVNFDILQKTMDKTLQESVAFYDPAQIVLVFIYLPSPTGNSVAIWRRKLPIPGNIRRLLQNDLDAVKKQLRPVRDYVLYLEE
;
A
#
# COMPACT_ATOMS: atom_id res chain seq x y z
N MET A 1 10.93 23.80 -3.43
CA MET A 1 9.95 22.77 -3.84
C MET A 1 8.93 22.68 -2.72
N ALA A 2 7.64 22.85 -3.02
CA ALA A 2 6.59 22.72 -2.00
C ALA A 2 6.63 21.30 -1.41
N SER A 3 6.68 21.19 -0.08
CA SER A 3 6.55 19.92 0.62
C SER A 3 5.11 19.42 0.42
N VAL A 4 4.94 18.38 -0.38
CA VAL A 4 3.65 17.68 -0.48
C VAL A 4 3.46 16.93 0.84
N ASN A 5 2.55 17.41 1.68
CA ASN A 5 2.15 16.72 2.91
C ASN A 5 1.12 15.65 2.54
N PHE A 6 1.48 14.38 2.74
CA PHE A 6 0.56 13.27 2.57
C PHE A 6 -0.19 13.01 3.88
N LEU A 7 -1.49 12.77 3.78
CA LEU A 7 -2.33 12.46 4.92
C LEU A 7 -2.28 10.96 5.23
N ASP A 8 -2.24 10.63 6.51
CA ASP A 8 -2.36 9.27 7.04
C ASP A 8 -3.68 9.21 7.82
N SER A 9 -4.52 8.22 7.53
CA SER A 9 -5.83 8.09 8.17
C SER A 9 -5.77 7.31 9.49
N GLY A 10 -4.60 6.79 9.87
CA GLY A 10 -4.47 5.90 11.02
C GLY A 10 -5.24 4.59 10.82
N GLY A 11 -5.49 4.19 9.58
CA GLY A 11 -6.28 3.01 9.21
C GLY A 11 -7.78 3.25 9.08
N ALA A 12 -8.29 4.47 9.32
CA ALA A 12 -9.72 4.78 9.16
C ALA A 12 -10.24 4.49 7.74
N ALA A 13 -9.40 4.62 6.71
CA ALA A 13 -9.75 4.29 5.33
C ALA A 13 -10.16 2.83 5.11
N PHE A 14 -9.70 1.92 5.98
CA PHE A 14 -10.04 0.49 5.95
C PHE A 14 -11.34 0.15 6.68
N GLY A 15 -11.90 1.07 7.48
CA GLY A 15 -13.12 0.81 8.26
C GLY A 15 -14.28 0.22 7.43
N PRO A 16 -14.61 0.78 6.24
CA PRO A 16 -15.67 0.24 5.39
C PRO A 16 -15.36 -1.13 4.76
N VAL A 17 -14.09 -1.57 4.77
CA VAL A 17 -13.62 -2.77 4.05
C VAL A 17 -12.92 -3.77 4.94
N THR A 18 -13.06 -3.66 6.27
CA THR A 18 -12.44 -4.61 7.21
C THR A 18 -12.83 -6.06 6.87
N ARG A 19 -14.09 -6.29 6.46
CA ARG A 19 -14.56 -7.61 6.03
C ARG A 19 -13.93 -8.08 4.71
N ALA A 20 -13.71 -7.18 3.75
CA ALA A 20 -13.01 -7.56 2.53
C ALA A 20 -11.55 -7.95 2.82
N PHE A 21 -10.85 -7.15 3.64
CA PHE A 21 -9.42 -7.38 3.87
C PHE A 21 -9.12 -8.52 4.84
N PHE A 22 -9.88 -8.69 5.92
CA PHE A 22 -9.45 -9.53 7.06
C PHE A 22 -10.44 -10.61 7.46
N ASN A 23 -11.55 -10.81 6.72
CA ASN A 23 -12.45 -11.92 6.99
C ASN A 23 -11.85 -13.23 6.47
N THR A 24 -11.81 -14.26 7.33
CA THR A 24 -11.33 -15.61 7.02
C THR A 24 -12.44 -16.59 6.64
N ASP A 25 -13.71 -16.26 6.87
CA ASP A 25 -14.87 -17.11 6.58
C ASP A 25 -15.28 -17.06 5.10
N ARG A 26 -14.74 -16.10 4.33
CA ARG A 26 -15.02 -15.93 2.91
C ARG A 26 -13.74 -16.09 2.09
N PRO A 27 -13.79 -16.86 0.99
CA PRO A 27 -12.63 -17.06 0.15
C PRO A 27 -12.01 -15.73 -0.35
N VAL A 28 -10.68 -15.65 -0.39
CA VAL A 28 -9.88 -14.52 -0.91
C VAL A 28 -10.38 -14.11 -2.28
N LYS A 29 -10.66 -15.06 -3.18
CA LYS A 29 -11.13 -14.81 -4.55
C LYS A 29 -12.48 -14.06 -4.60
N ASP A 30 -13.28 -14.16 -3.55
CA ASP A 30 -14.59 -13.50 -3.42
C ASP A 30 -14.50 -12.17 -2.64
N ARG A 31 -13.29 -11.84 -2.15
CA ARG A 31 -12.98 -10.62 -1.41
C ARG A 31 -12.06 -9.68 -2.19
N PHE A 32 -11.10 -10.20 -2.95
CA PHE A 32 -10.13 -9.44 -3.72
C PHE A 32 -10.31 -9.66 -5.21
N HIS A 33 -10.65 -8.59 -5.91
CA HIS A 33 -10.80 -8.58 -7.36
C HIS A 33 -9.66 -7.81 -8.00
N TRP A 34 -8.67 -8.56 -8.48
CA TRP A 34 -7.55 -8.05 -9.27
C TRP A 34 -7.94 -7.89 -10.74
N MET A 35 -7.10 -7.18 -11.51
CA MET A 35 -7.17 -7.09 -12.98
C MET A 35 -8.38 -6.36 -13.57
N PHE A 36 -9.18 -5.65 -12.77
CA PHE A 36 -10.15 -4.73 -13.34
C PHE A 36 -9.45 -3.59 -14.10
N ASN A 37 -10.07 -3.14 -15.19
CA ASN A 37 -9.59 -1.97 -15.91
C ASN A 37 -9.79 -0.71 -15.03
N PRO A 38 -8.73 0.01 -14.64
CA PRO A 38 -8.83 1.18 -13.77
C PRO A 38 -9.58 2.35 -14.40
N ASP A 39 -9.71 2.39 -15.72
CA ASP A 39 -10.37 3.49 -16.45
C ASP A 39 -11.90 3.37 -16.46
N LYS A 40 -12.45 2.27 -15.91
CA LYS A 40 -13.90 2.03 -15.83
C LYS A 40 -14.58 2.69 -14.64
N ASP A 41 -13.82 3.17 -13.65
CA ASP A 41 -14.35 3.92 -12.51
C ASP A 41 -13.57 5.23 -12.36
N GLU A 42 -14.28 6.36 -12.43
CA GLU A 42 -13.68 7.70 -12.40
C GLU A 42 -12.83 7.95 -11.16
N ARG A 43 -13.24 7.41 -10.00
CA ARG A 43 -12.52 7.59 -8.73
C ARG A 43 -11.17 6.88 -8.78
N VAL A 44 -11.15 5.69 -9.38
CA VAL A 44 -9.94 4.89 -9.55
C VAL A 44 -9.02 5.54 -10.58
N ALA A 45 -9.54 5.96 -11.73
CA ALA A 45 -8.78 6.65 -12.76
C ALA A 45 -8.15 7.97 -12.24
N ALA A 46 -8.91 8.75 -11.48
CA ALA A 46 -8.43 9.95 -10.82
C ALA A 46 -7.34 9.64 -9.78
N MET A 47 -7.52 8.57 -8.98
CA MET A 47 -6.52 8.16 -7.99
C MET A 47 -5.23 7.66 -8.65
N MET A 48 -5.34 6.90 -9.74
CA MET A 48 -4.20 6.45 -10.55
C MET A 48 -3.39 7.64 -11.08
N THR A 49 -4.09 8.64 -11.61
CA THR A 49 -3.49 9.88 -12.08
C THR A 49 -2.81 10.63 -10.93
N CYS A 50 -3.49 10.76 -9.79
CA CYS A 50 -2.94 11.40 -8.59
C CYS A 50 -1.63 10.73 -8.14
N VAL A 51 -1.64 9.41 -7.98
CA VAL A 51 -0.46 8.62 -7.60
C VAL A 51 0.70 8.81 -8.59
N GLN A 52 0.40 8.88 -9.88
CA GLN A 52 1.42 9.16 -10.90
C GLN A 52 2.00 10.57 -10.76
N THR A 53 1.14 11.59 -10.61
CA THR A 53 1.53 12.99 -10.46
C THR A 53 2.39 13.24 -9.23
N VAL A 54 2.06 12.59 -8.10
CA VAL A 54 2.79 12.75 -6.83
C VAL A 54 3.81 11.63 -6.57
N SER A 55 4.16 10.85 -7.59
CA SER A 55 4.98 9.64 -7.47
C SER A 55 6.33 9.87 -6.78
N TYR A 56 6.99 11.00 -7.08
CA TYR A 56 8.23 11.39 -6.41
C TYR A 56 8.06 11.49 -4.89
N GLY A 57 7.02 12.19 -4.44
CA GLY A 57 6.72 12.38 -3.03
C GLY A 57 6.32 11.08 -2.34
N LEU A 58 5.51 10.24 -3.01
CA LEU A 58 5.13 8.92 -2.49
C LEU A 58 6.33 7.98 -2.39
N GLY A 59 7.27 8.06 -3.33
CA GLY A 59 8.54 7.33 -3.28
C GLY A 59 9.38 7.73 -2.06
N ALA A 60 9.46 9.03 -1.75
CA ALA A 60 10.13 9.52 -0.56
C ALA A 60 9.41 9.12 0.74
N LEU A 61 8.07 9.24 0.77
CA LEU A 61 7.23 8.84 1.91
C LEU A 61 7.38 7.35 2.23
N GLY A 62 7.24 6.48 1.22
CA GLY A 62 7.32 5.03 1.44
C GLY A 62 8.70 4.59 1.90
N LEU A 63 9.77 5.20 1.41
CA LEU A 63 11.12 4.96 1.92
C LEU A 63 11.25 5.38 3.39
N SER A 64 10.74 6.57 3.74
CA SER A 64 10.75 7.06 5.12
C SER A 64 9.97 6.13 6.05
N LYS A 65 8.77 5.68 5.64
CA LYS A 65 7.95 4.72 6.41
C LYS A 65 8.68 3.39 6.58
N PHE A 66 9.31 2.84 5.54
CA PHE A 66 10.12 1.62 5.65
C PHE A 66 11.24 1.74 6.70
N ILE A 67 11.97 2.86 6.69
CA ILE A 67 13.04 3.12 7.66
C ILE A 67 12.46 3.24 9.08
N GLN A 68 11.35 3.97 9.23
CA GLN A 68 10.69 4.18 10.53
C GLN A 68 10.13 2.88 11.12
N THR A 69 9.44 2.07 10.32
CA THR A 69 8.84 0.82 10.80
C THR A 69 9.81 -0.34 10.84
N ARG A 70 10.97 -0.22 10.19
CA ARG A 70 12.00 -1.26 10.05
C ARG A 70 11.46 -2.58 9.48
N GLU A 71 10.41 -2.49 8.67
CA GLU A 71 9.70 -3.65 8.13
C GLU A 71 9.13 -3.31 6.75
N ARG A 72 9.14 -4.31 5.86
CA ARG A 72 8.53 -4.23 4.52
C ARG A 72 7.06 -3.89 4.62
N GLY A 73 6.57 -3.13 3.66
CA GLY A 73 5.19 -2.70 3.63
C GLY A 73 4.82 -2.05 2.31
N ALA A 74 3.65 -1.44 2.29
CA ALA A 74 3.18 -0.69 1.15
C ALA A 74 2.27 0.45 1.62
N LEU A 75 2.15 1.47 0.77
CA LEU A 75 1.14 2.51 0.94
C LEU A 75 -0.19 2.01 0.39
N PHE A 76 -1.27 2.25 1.12
CA PHE A 76 -2.63 1.92 0.73
C PHE A 76 -3.48 3.16 0.64
N THR A 77 -4.29 3.24 -0.41
CA THR A 77 -5.23 4.34 -0.60
C THR A 77 -6.59 3.81 -1.08
N ASN A 78 -7.64 4.25 -0.41
CA ASN A 78 -9.01 3.96 -0.80
C ASN A 78 -9.48 5.05 -1.76
N ALA A 79 -9.78 4.67 -3.01
CA ALA A 79 -10.14 5.60 -4.06
C ALA A 79 -11.37 6.45 -3.69
N ALA A 80 -12.28 5.91 -2.87
CA ALA A 80 -13.53 6.55 -2.47
C ALA A 80 -13.51 7.22 -1.09
N PHE A 81 -12.42 7.11 -0.32
CA PHE A 81 -12.36 7.65 1.05
C PHE A 81 -11.62 8.98 1.11
N ARG A 82 -12.14 9.90 1.90
CA ARG A 82 -11.50 11.17 2.26
C ARG A 82 -11.76 11.44 3.74
N LEU A 83 -10.82 12.10 4.41
CA LEU A 83 -11.06 12.57 5.78
C LEU A 83 -12.07 13.73 5.76
N PRO A 84 -12.96 13.85 6.75
CA PRO A 84 -13.95 14.94 6.80
C PRO A 84 -13.33 16.33 6.69
N ASP A 85 -12.20 16.57 7.37
CA ASP A 85 -11.49 17.86 7.38
C ASP A 85 -10.64 18.09 6.12
N HIS A 86 -10.45 17.05 5.29
CA HIS A 86 -9.66 17.09 4.07
C HIS A 86 -10.38 16.40 2.91
N PRO A 87 -11.55 16.94 2.47
CA PRO A 87 -12.46 16.25 1.55
C PRO A 87 -11.90 16.07 0.13
N THR A 88 -10.85 16.81 -0.24
CA THR A 88 -10.24 16.73 -1.58
C THR A 88 -8.94 15.94 -1.61
N GLN A 89 -8.31 15.69 -0.45
CA GLN A 89 -6.98 15.09 -0.38
C GLN A 89 -7.06 13.59 -0.08
N PRO A 90 -6.40 12.73 -0.88
CA PRO A 90 -6.32 11.33 -0.57
C PRO A 90 -5.45 11.08 0.67
N VAL A 91 -5.70 9.94 1.29
CA VAL A 91 -4.88 9.41 2.39
C VAL A 91 -4.04 8.23 1.87
N PHE A 92 -2.87 8.05 2.46
CA PHE A 92 -1.94 6.96 2.16
C PHE A 92 -1.46 6.31 3.45
N ASP A 93 -2.10 5.21 3.83
CA ASP A 93 -1.76 4.47 5.05
C ASP A 93 -0.61 3.49 4.76
N TRP A 94 0.41 3.45 5.62
CA TRP A 94 1.45 2.43 5.52
C TRP A 94 1.01 1.14 6.21
N VAL A 95 0.99 0.04 5.46
CA VAL A 95 0.64 -1.28 5.97
C VAL A 95 1.84 -2.22 5.82
N ASN A 96 2.31 -2.75 6.95
CA ASN A 96 3.47 -3.65 6.99
C ASN A 96 3.10 -5.09 6.60
N PHE A 97 4.12 -5.92 6.38
CA PHE A 97 3.94 -7.31 6.00
C PHE A 97 3.08 -8.11 6.99
N ASP A 98 3.27 -7.92 8.30
CA ASP A 98 2.53 -8.71 9.32
C ASP A 98 1.02 -8.44 9.30
N ILE A 99 0.61 -7.22 8.95
CA ILE A 99 -0.82 -6.90 8.74
C ILE A 99 -1.29 -7.46 7.39
N LEU A 100 -0.48 -7.32 6.32
CA LEU A 100 -0.85 -7.81 4.99
C LEU A 100 -0.97 -9.32 4.90
N GLN A 101 -0.15 -10.06 5.65
CA GLN A 101 -0.20 -11.52 5.72
C GLN A 101 -1.57 -12.01 6.18
N LYS A 102 -2.22 -11.28 7.09
CA LYS A 102 -3.57 -11.60 7.60
C LYS A 102 -4.66 -11.45 6.55
N THR A 103 -4.37 -10.84 5.40
CA THR A 103 -5.36 -10.74 4.31
C THR A 103 -5.58 -12.07 3.58
N MET A 104 -4.60 -12.98 3.69
CA MET A 104 -4.51 -14.24 2.95
C MET A 104 -4.44 -14.06 1.41
N ASP A 105 -4.45 -12.83 0.90
CA ASP A 105 -4.29 -12.58 -0.54
C ASP A 105 -2.84 -12.80 -0.95
N LYS A 106 -2.62 -13.84 -1.75
CA LYS A 106 -1.29 -14.22 -2.26
C LYS A 106 -0.60 -13.06 -2.98
N THR A 107 -1.33 -12.32 -3.80
CA THR A 107 -0.76 -11.23 -4.61
C THR A 107 -0.23 -10.10 -3.74
N LEU A 108 -0.98 -9.68 -2.71
CA LEU A 108 -0.53 -8.70 -1.71
C LEU A 108 0.73 -9.17 -0.99
N GLN A 109 0.69 -10.40 -0.47
CA GLN A 109 1.78 -10.95 0.32
C GLN A 109 3.06 -11.10 -0.50
N GLU A 110 2.99 -11.71 -1.68
CA GLU A 110 4.16 -11.85 -2.57
C GLU A 110 4.73 -10.51 -3.00
N SER A 111 3.85 -9.53 -3.28
CA SER A 111 4.29 -8.18 -3.65
C SER A 111 5.19 -7.58 -2.58
N VAL A 112 4.79 -7.67 -1.31
CA VAL A 112 5.50 -7.04 -0.19
C VAL A 112 6.64 -7.91 0.34
N ALA A 113 6.51 -9.24 0.31
CA ALA A 113 7.56 -10.15 0.75
C ALA A 113 8.84 -10.00 -0.07
N PHE A 114 8.75 -9.76 -1.39
CA PHE A 114 9.89 -9.97 -2.29
C PHE A 114 10.42 -8.73 -3.04
N TYR A 115 9.82 -7.54 -2.90
CA TYR A 115 10.36 -6.32 -3.53
C TYR A 115 11.62 -5.77 -2.81
N ASP A 116 12.45 -4.93 -3.45
CA ASP A 116 13.51 -4.20 -2.72
C ASP A 116 12.96 -2.85 -2.22
N PRO A 117 12.75 -2.68 -0.90
CA PRO A 117 12.25 -1.43 -0.32
C PRO A 117 13.23 -0.26 -0.44
N ALA A 118 14.48 -0.49 -0.84
CA ALA A 118 15.43 0.59 -1.17
C ALA A 118 15.34 1.06 -2.63
N GLN A 119 14.58 0.35 -3.48
CA GLN A 119 14.46 0.68 -4.92
C GLN A 119 13.05 1.14 -5.30
N ILE A 120 12.04 0.52 -4.71
CA ILE A 120 10.65 0.69 -5.12
C ILE A 120 9.78 0.88 -3.88
N VAL A 121 8.79 1.77 -3.99
CA VAL A 121 7.64 1.84 -3.09
C VAL A 121 6.44 1.23 -3.78
N LEU A 122 5.72 0.36 -3.07
CA LEU A 122 4.45 -0.19 -3.53
C LEU A 122 3.31 0.70 -3.06
N VAL A 123 2.41 1.03 -3.99
CA VAL A 123 1.16 1.71 -3.69
C VAL A 123 0.01 0.83 -4.15
N PHE A 124 -0.83 0.41 -3.22
CA PHE A 124 -2.07 -0.29 -3.50
C PHE A 124 -3.24 0.70 -3.48
N ILE A 125 -3.97 0.73 -4.59
CA ILE A 125 -5.18 1.52 -4.73
C ILE A 125 -6.32 0.52 -4.68
N TYR A 126 -7.33 0.78 -3.85
CA TYR A 126 -8.51 -0.10 -3.79
C TYR A 126 -9.81 0.68 -3.82
N LEU A 127 -10.85 0.02 -4.31
CA LEU A 127 -12.21 0.52 -4.34
C LEU A 127 -13.13 -0.50 -3.65
N PRO A 128 -13.80 -0.13 -2.54
CA PRO A 128 -14.81 -0.95 -1.90
C PRO A 128 -16.00 -1.27 -2.81
N SER A 129 -16.52 -2.49 -2.74
CA SER A 129 -17.88 -2.76 -3.20
C SER A 129 -18.90 -2.06 -2.28
N PRO A 130 -20.15 -1.81 -2.72
CA PRO A 130 -21.15 -1.11 -1.92
C PRO A 130 -21.41 -1.72 -0.54
N THR A 131 -21.21 -3.04 -0.38
CA THR A 131 -21.40 -3.76 0.88
C THR A 131 -20.14 -3.82 1.75
N GLY A 132 -18.99 -3.38 1.24
CA GLY A 132 -17.69 -3.48 1.92
C GLY A 132 -17.15 -4.90 2.06
N ASN A 133 -17.80 -5.87 1.42
CA ASN A 133 -17.46 -7.30 1.52
C ASN A 133 -16.39 -7.74 0.52
N SER A 134 -16.09 -6.91 -0.47
CA SER A 134 -15.03 -7.14 -1.43
C SER A 134 -14.43 -5.82 -1.89
N VAL A 135 -13.25 -5.88 -2.50
CA VAL A 135 -12.55 -4.75 -3.08
C VAL A 135 -12.07 -5.08 -4.48
N ALA A 136 -12.20 -4.11 -5.38
CA ALA A 136 -11.34 -4.03 -6.54
C ALA A 136 -9.99 -3.44 -6.11
N ILE A 137 -8.87 -4.02 -6.53
CA ILE A 137 -7.56 -3.57 -6.09
C ILE A 137 -6.53 -3.58 -7.22
N TRP A 138 -5.63 -2.59 -7.17
CA TRP A 138 -4.57 -2.36 -8.14
C TRP A 138 -3.25 -2.10 -7.45
N ARG A 139 -2.15 -2.36 -8.16
CA ARG A 139 -0.79 -2.18 -7.67
C ARG A 139 -0.01 -1.23 -8.58
N ARG A 140 0.62 -0.21 -7.99
CA ARG A 140 1.64 0.62 -8.63
C ARG A 140 2.99 0.42 -7.95
N LYS A 141 4.04 0.37 -8.78
CA LYS A 141 5.44 0.33 -8.36
C LYS A 141 6.05 1.69 -8.67
N LEU A 142 6.43 2.43 -7.64
CA LEU A 142 7.03 3.74 -7.78
C LEU A 142 8.53 3.65 -7.52
N PRO A 143 9.40 4.09 -8.45
CA PRO A 143 10.83 4.14 -8.18
C PRO A 143 11.12 5.16 -7.08
N ILE A 144 12.01 4.80 -6.16
CA ILE A 144 12.49 5.72 -5.14
C ILE A 144 13.42 6.75 -5.81
N PRO A 145 13.23 8.07 -5.56
CA PRO A 145 14.14 9.07 -6.09
C PRO A 145 15.58 8.85 -5.62
N GLY A 146 16.52 8.83 -6.58
CA GLY A 146 17.91 8.47 -6.30
C GLY A 146 18.61 9.42 -5.32
N ASN A 147 18.24 10.70 -5.30
CA ASN A 147 18.76 11.68 -4.34
C ASN A 147 18.30 11.39 -2.90
N ILE A 148 17.03 10.99 -2.72
CA ILE A 148 16.49 10.63 -1.40
C ILE A 148 17.11 9.33 -0.90
N ARG A 149 17.26 8.33 -1.77
CA ARG A 149 17.96 7.09 -1.44
C ARG A 149 19.39 7.35 -0.97
N ARG A 150 20.13 8.22 -1.67
CA ARG A 150 21.50 8.60 -1.29
C ARG A 150 21.54 9.34 0.04
N LEU A 151 20.58 10.24 0.28
CA LEU A 151 20.48 10.98 1.53
C LEU A 151 20.29 10.06 2.75
N LEU A 152 19.49 9.00 2.60
CA LEU A 152 19.12 8.07 3.68
C LEU A 152 19.91 6.75 3.65
N GLN A 153 21.06 6.70 2.96
CA GLN A 153 21.80 5.47 2.70
C GLN A 153 22.23 4.76 3.99
N ASN A 154 22.74 5.50 4.99
CA ASN A 154 23.20 4.92 6.24
C ASN A 154 22.04 4.26 7.03
N ASP A 155 20.89 4.91 7.09
CA ASP A 155 19.69 4.38 7.75
C ASP A 155 19.15 3.15 7.00
N LEU A 156 19.15 3.20 5.67
CA LEU A 156 18.80 2.07 4.82
C LEU A 156 19.67 0.84 5.10
N ASP A 157 20.98 1.03 5.16
CA ASP A 157 21.92 -0.07 5.40
C ASP A 157 21.74 -0.66 6.81
N ALA A 158 21.46 0.19 7.81
CA ALA A 158 21.17 -0.26 9.17
C ALA A 158 19.87 -1.08 9.24
N VAL A 159 18.78 -0.59 8.63
CA VAL A 159 17.49 -1.27 8.61
C VAL A 159 17.55 -2.58 7.82
N LYS A 160 18.22 -2.59 6.66
CA LYS A 160 18.40 -3.81 5.85
C LYS A 160 19.10 -4.94 6.61
N LYS A 161 20.04 -4.62 7.50
CA LYS A 161 20.73 -5.62 8.35
C LYS A 161 19.83 -6.23 9.43
N GLN A 162 18.81 -5.50 9.87
CA GLN A 162 17.86 -5.95 10.89
C GLN A 162 16.65 -6.65 10.29
N LEU A 163 16.46 -6.53 8.98
CA LEU A 163 15.31 -7.10 8.29
C LEU A 163 15.37 -8.63 8.37
N ARG A 164 14.22 -9.25 8.66
CA ARG A 164 14.10 -10.71 8.64
C ARG A 164 14.55 -11.27 7.27
N PRO A 165 15.29 -12.39 7.23
CA PRO A 165 15.62 -13.09 6.00
C PRO A 165 14.41 -13.32 5.09
N VAL A 166 14.61 -13.30 3.77
CA VAL A 166 13.53 -13.46 2.78
C VAL A 166 12.72 -14.75 3.01
N ARG A 167 13.37 -15.83 3.45
CA ARG A 167 12.73 -17.12 3.76
C ARG A 167 11.75 -17.07 4.93
N ASP A 168 11.86 -16.05 5.79
CA ASP A 168 11.01 -15.88 6.98
C ASP A 168 9.71 -15.11 6.66
N TYR A 169 9.56 -14.61 5.42
CA TYR A 169 8.29 -14.07 4.91
C TYR A 169 7.41 -15.20 4.41
N VAL A 170 6.78 -15.91 5.35
CA VAL A 170 5.84 -17.00 5.06
C VAL A 170 4.56 -16.43 4.44
N LEU A 171 4.03 -17.08 3.40
CA LEU A 171 2.75 -16.69 2.81
C LEU A 171 1.62 -17.52 3.44
N TYR A 172 0.56 -16.87 3.90
CA TYR A 172 -0.66 -17.54 4.36
C TYR A 172 -1.64 -17.64 3.19
N LEU A 173 -1.96 -18.87 2.81
CA LEU A 173 -2.90 -19.18 1.74
C LEU A 173 -4.11 -19.88 2.36
N GLU A 174 -5.28 -19.66 1.77
CA GLU A 174 -6.45 -20.48 2.07
C GLU A 174 -6.20 -21.92 1.58
N GLU A 175 -6.67 -22.91 2.36
CA GLU A 175 -6.61 -24.34 2.00
C GLU A 175 -7.46 -24.66 0.76
#